data_AF-A0A4R4AA76-F1
#
_entry.id   AF-A0A4R4AA76-F1
#
_cell.length_a   1.000
_cell.length_b   1.000
_cell.length_c   1.000
_cell.angle_alpha   90.00
_cell.angle_beta   90.00
_cell.angle_gamma   90.00
#
_symmetry.space_group_name_H-M   'P 1'
#
loop_
_entity.id
_entity.type
_entity.pdbx_description
1 polymer ?
#
loop_
_entity_poly.entity_id
_entity_poly.type
_entity_poly.pdbx_seq_one_letter_code
_entity_poly.pdbx_strand_id
1 'polypeptide(L)'
;MFEATKVGRSVSKQDFKEQQTQLRTDLLAAQRELKAAQVPVVVLISGIEAAGKGEVVNRLNEWLDTRGVQTFAFWDESDEERERPRYWRFWRALPGRGEMAILFGGWYQTPIEHRFRDHCGDAELDAELNRIVDFERMLIQDGTLIVKFWFHMSESDQKARLKELSRDDKSRWKMLPDKSKFSEQYAAFEEVAERVIMHTDRGVSPWYLIEAGNRRYRDLTVGKTLLHAMRARLAAAGPTDEPVSGIGSPELPAGEQAQITLLDQLDLSLALERDPYKAELKRLQNEINELAWRAYTQKRSTVLVFEGVDAGGKGGAIRRITNAIDARLYRAIPVAAPSDEEKAHHYLWRFWRQIPRAGYITLYDRSWYGRVLVERVEGFATDAEWRRAYSEINRFEEQLVDSGVILLKFWLHISQDEQLKRFKDRENVPYKRYKITDEDWRNREKWPQYKEAINEMVVRTSTRHAAWTLVEGNDKPYARIKVLRTICAALTEALEGEQPPPAGYLPCGERRPQPAETATAGKKDK
;
A
#
# COMPACT_ATOMS: atom_id res chain seq x y z
N MET A 1 5.17 -27.43 -14.97
CA MET A 1 6.26 -27.02 -14.05
C MET A 1 6.46 -27.99 -12.87
N PHE A 2 5.40 -28.41 -12.19
CA PHE A 2 5.50 -29.07 -10.87
C PHE A 2 6.05 -30.49 -10.85
N GLU A 3 6.28 -31.13 -11.99
CA GLU A 3 6.96 -32.44 -12.06
C GLU A 3 8.32 -32.44 -11.35
N ALA A 4 9.02 -31.29 -11.36
CA ALA A 4 10.26 -31.10 -10.61
C ALA A 4 10.11 -31.28 -9.08
N THR A 5 8.88 -31.20 -8.55
CA THR A 5 8.54 -31.38 -7.13
C THR A 5 7.87 -32.71 -6.81
N LYS A 6 7.84 -33.65 -7.76
CA LYS A 6 7.20 -34.97 -7.63
C LYS A 6 8.20 -36.13 -7.80
N VAL A 7 9.50 -35.88 -7.62
CA VAL A 7 10.57 -36.86 -7.93
C VAL A 7 10.94 -37.78 -6.76
N GLY A 8 10.31 -37.62 -5.59
CA GLY A 8 10.48 -38.50 -4.43
C GLY A 8 11.66 -38.13 -3.53
N ARG A 9 11.98 -36.84 -3.39
CA ARG A 9 13.12 -36.40 -2.56
C ARG A 9 12.86 -36.67 -1.08
N SER A 10 13.88 -37.17 -0.40
CA SER A 10 13.79 -37.50 1.02
C SER A 10 15.11 -37.24 1.76
N VAL A 11 15.02 -37.06 3.07
CA VAL A 11 16.17 -36.97 3.98
C VAL A 11 15.95 -37.94 5.13
N SER A 12 17.00 -38.68 5.49
CA SER A 12 16.95 -39.63 6.61
C SER A 12 16.79 -38.89 7.95
N LYS A 13 16.39 -39.62 9.01
CA LYS A 13 16.26 -39.01 10.34
C LYS A 13 17.60 -38.55 10.89
N GLN A 14 18.66 -39.29 10.58
CA GLN A 14 20.00 -39.03 11.06
C GLN A 14 20.57 -37.78 10.37
N ASP A 15 20.57 -37.75 9.04
CA ASP A 15 21.05 -36.60 8.27
C ASP A 15 20.29 -35.32 8.63
N PHE A 16 18.99 -35.43 8.90
CA PHE A 16 18.19 -34.30 9.33
C PHE A 16 18.70 -33.71 10.65
N LYS A 17 18.94 -34.56 11.65
CA LYS A 17 19.42 -34.12 12.97
C LYS A 17 20.81 -33.49 12.88
N GLU A 18 21.70 -34.10 12.11
CA GLU A 18 23.07 -33.62 11.91
C GLU A 18 23.07 -32.23 11.26
N GLN A 19 22.29 -32.04 10.21
CA GLN A 19 22.24 -30.76 9.48
C GLN A 19 21.43 -29.68 10.17
N GLN A 20 20.37 -30.05 10.90
CA GLN A 20 19.48 -29.10 11.59
C GLN A 20 20.25 -28.21 12.58
N THR A 21 21.20 -28.79 13.32
CA THR A 21 21.91 -28.06 14.38
C THR A 21 22.75 -26.93 13.80
N GLN A 22 23.52 -27.20 12.76
CA GLN A 22 24.31 -26.18 12.07
C GLN A 22 23.41 -25.14 11.39
N LEU A 23 22.37 -25.61 10.67
CA LEU A 23 21.44 -24.73 9.97
C LEU A 23 20.76 -23.73 10.92
N ARG A 24 20.34 -24.19 12.09
CA ARG A 24 19.74 -23.32 13.12
C ARG A 24 20.71 -22.24 13.58
N THR A 25 21.95 -22.62 13.89
CA THR A 25 22.99 -21.67 14.31
C THR A 25 23.23 -20.60 13.25
N ASP A 26 23.33 -21.02 12.00
CA ASP A 26 23.57 -20.13 10.87
C ASP A 26 22.38 -19.19 10.61
N LEU A 27 21.15 -19.68 10.72
CA LEU A 27 19.94 -18.87 10.60
C LEU A 27 19.88 -17.79 11.68
N LEU A 28 20.20 -18.13 12.93
CA LEU A 28 20.24 -17.17 14.04
C LEU A 28 21.32 -16.10 13.84
N ALA A 29 22.49 -16.48 13.34
CA ALA A 29 23.55 -15.54 13.00
C ALA A 29 23.11 -14.57 11.90
N ALA A 30 22.61 -15.10 10.78
CA ALA A 30 22.12 -14.30 9.66
C ALA A 30 20.96 -13.37 10.07
N GLN A 31 20.06 -13.82 10.94
CA GLN A 31 18.96 -13.00 11.45
C GLN A 31 19.48 -11.80 12.25
N ARG A 32 20.50 -11.99 13.09
CA ARG A 32 21.13 -10.89 13.86
C ARG A 32 21.83 -9.90 12.94
N GLU A 33 22.52 -10.40 11.92
CA GLU A 33 23.18 -9.56 10.92
C GLU A 33 22.17 -8.72 10.13
N LEU A 34 21.05 -9.30 9.68
CA LEU A 34 19.98 -8.54 9.02
C LEU A 34 19.36 -7.48 9.91
N LYS A 35 19.20 -7.78 11.21
CA LYS A 35 18.73 -6.80 12.19
C LYS A 35 19.70 -5.63 12.32
N ALA A 36 21.00 -5.91 12.43
CA ALA A 36 22.04 -4.88 12.47
C ALA A 36 22.09 -4.05 11.18
N ALA A 37 21.92 -4.71 10.03
CA ALA A 37 21.86 -4.09 8.71
C ALA A 37 20.51 -3.42 8.39
N GLN A 38 19.54 -3.45 9.30
CA GLN A 38 18.22 -2.83 9.15
C GLN A 38 17.46 -3.34 7.90
N VAL A 39 17.65 -4.61 7.53
CA VAL A 39 17.00 -5.24 6.37
C VAL A 39 15.68 -5.90 6.80
N PRO A 40 14.52 -5.43 6.32
CA PRO A 40 13.25 -6.11 6.55
C PRO A 40 13.15 -7.38 5.70
N VAL A 41 12.56 -8.46 6.25
CA VAL A 41 12.37 -9.73 5.54
C VAL A 41 10.91 -10.14 5.53
N VAL A 42 10.37 -10.43 4.34
CA VAL A 42 9.05 -11.02 4.16
C VAL A 42 9.20 -12.44 3.62
N VAL A 43 8.61 -13.41 4.31
CA VAL A 43 8.57 -14.82 3.90
C VAL A 43 7.14 -15.20 3.56
N LEU A 44 6.88 -15.48 2.29
CA LEU A 44 5.56 -15.90 1.80
C LEU A 44 5.46 -17.43 1.79
N ILE A 45 4.41 -17.96 2.41
CA ILE A 45 4.16 -19.39 2.56
C ILE A 45 2.88 -19.75 1.80
N SER A 46 3.04 -20.27 0.58
CA SER A 46 1.95 -20.65 -0.33
C SER A 46 2.10 -22.09 -0.80
N GLY A 47 1.06 -22.66 -1.41
CA GLY A 47 1.09 -24.06 -1.86
C GLY A 47 -0.20 -24.81 -1.62
N ILE A 48 -0.24 -26.06 -2.07
CA ILE A 48 -1.42 -26.92 -1.99
C ILE A 48 -1.81 -27.22 -0.53
N GLU A 49 -3.06 -27.63 -0.35
CA GLU A 49 -3.58 -28.11 0.93
C GLU A 49 -2.78 -29.33 1.43
N ALA A 50 -2.72 -29.50 2.74
CA ALA A 50 -2.00 -30.60 3.42
C ALA A 50 -0.48 -30.69 3.16
N ALA A 51 0.14 -29.73 2.46
CA ALA A 51 1.59 -29.69 2.24
C ALA A 51 2.44 -29.38 3.51
N GLY A 52 1.77 -29.19 4.65
CA GLY A 52 2.38 -28.91 5.94
C GLY A 52 3.05 -27.54 6.02
N LYS A 53 2.50 -26.55 5.31
CA LYS A 53 2.81 -25.12 5.44
C LYS A 53 2.92 -24.68 6.91
N GLY A 54 1.94 -25.03 7.73
CA GLY A 54 1.94 -24.72 9.17
C GLY A 54 3.05 -25.41 9.96
N GLU A 55 3.41 -26.65 9.61
CA GLU A 55 4.52 -27.38 10.25
C GLU A 55 5.85 -26.69 9.96
N VAL A 56 6.05 -26.20 8.73
CA VAL A 56 7.25 -25.46 8.34
C VAL A 56 7.37 -24.16 9.11
N VAL A 57 6.29 -23.38 9.24
CA VAL A 57 6.33 -22.12 9.99
C VAL A 57 6.62 -22.37 11.47
N ASN A 58 6.04 -23.41 12.07
CA ASN A 58 6.39 -23.82 13.44
C ASN A 58 7.88 -24.18 13.55
N ARG A 59 8.43 -24.89 12.55
CA ARG A 59 9.85 -25.24 12.50
C ARG A 59 10.73 -24.01 12.37
N LEU A 60 10.38 -23.05 11.53
CA LEU A 60 11.10 -21.78 11.39
C LEU A 60 11.07 -20.98 12.69
N ASN A 61 9.93 -20.92 13.38
CA ASN A 61 9.82 -20.28 14.70
C ASN A 61 10.63 -21.01 15.79
N GLU A 62 10.88 -22.31 15.65
CA GLU A 62 11.82 -23.03 16.52
C GLU A 62 13.28 -22.70 16.20
N TRP A 63 13.60 -22.50 14.92
CA TRP A 63 14.97 -22.28 14.45
C TRP A 63 15.43 -20.83 14.56
N LEU A 64 14.53 -19.86 14.34
CA LEU A 64 14.79 -18.42 14.42
C LEU A 64 14.50 -17.86 15.82
N ASP A 65 14.98 -16.65 16.11
CA ASP A 65 14.61 -15.90 17.30
C ASP A 65 13.25 -15.21 17.08
N THR A 66 12.22 -15.69 17.77
CA THR A 66 10.84 -15.22 17.60
C THR A 66 10.62 -13.77 18.03
N ARG A 67 11.54 -13.15 18.78
CA ARG A 67 11.42 -11.74 19.20
C ARG A 67 11.49 -10.77 18.03
N GLY A 68 12.05 -11.19 16.89
CA GLY A 68 12.12 -10.41 15.65
C GLY A 68 11.31 -11.01 14.50
N VAL A 69 10.39 -11.93 14.78
CA VAL A 69 9.57 -12.61 13.77
C VAL A 69 8.10 -12.51 14.13
N GLN A 70 7.29 -11.98 13.21
CA GLN A 70 5.84 -11.98 13.31
C GLN A 70 5.25 -12.94 12.28
N THR A 71 4.17 -13.64 12.63
CA THR A 71 3.50 -14.57 11.73
C THR A 71 2.06 -14.12 11.53
N PHE A 72 1.63 -13.98 10.27
CA PHE A 72 0.30 -13.52 9.89
C PHE A 72 -0.39 -14.56 9.00
N ALA A 73 -1.67 -14.77 9.27
CA ALA A 73 -2.56 -15.55 8.41
C ALA A 73 -3.75 -14.67 8.00
N PHE A 74 -4.05 -14.63 6.70
CA PHE A 74 -5.05 -13.73 6.13
C PHE A 74 -6.35 -14.45 5.74
N TRP A 75 -6.76 -15.47 6.52
CA TRP A 75 -7.94 -16.29 6.22
C TRP A 75 -9.24 -15.51 6.30
N ASP A 76 -9.41 -14.73 7.37
CA ASP A 76 -10.60 -13.90 7.59
C ASP A 76 -10.23 -12.43 7.51
N GLU A 77 -11.17 -11.60 7.06
CA GLU A 77 -11.05 -10.14 7.12
C GLU A 77 -11.83 -9.61 8.33
N SER A 78 -11.21 -8.78 9.15
CA SER A 78 -11.88 -7.99 10.18
C SER A 78 -12.73 -6.86 9.55
N ASP A 79 -13.63 -6.26 10.32
CA ASP A 79 -14.40 -5.09 9.86
C ASP A 79 -13.51 -3.95 9.38
N GLU A 80 -12.39 -3.69 10.08
CA GLU A 80 -11.44 -2.64 9.71
C GLU A 80 -10.78 -2.92 8.35
N GLU A 81 -10.46 -4.18 8.05
CA GLU A 81 -9.88 -4.59 6.76
C GLU A 81 -10.93 -4.57 5.66
N ARG A 82 -12.15 -5.02 5.96
CA ARG A 82 -13.26 -5.05 5.00
C ARG A 82 -13.72 -3.69 4.54
N GLU A 83 -13.53 -2.67 5.37
CA GLU A 83 -13.92 -1.29 5.10
C GLU A 83 -12.77 -0.43 4.55
N ARG A 84 -11.68 -1.06 4.10
CA ARG A 84 -10.53 -0.38 3.50
C ARG A 84 -10.07 -1.06 2.21
N PRO A 85 -9.21 -0.42 1.41
CA PRO A 85 -8.64 -1.06 0.24
C PRO A 85 -7.88 -2.34 0.64
N ARG A 86 -7.96 -3.40 -0.17
CA ARG A 86 -7.46 -4.74 0.16
C ARG A 86 -6.02 -4.75 0.65
N TYR A 87 -5.14 -3.99 -0.01
CA TYR A 87 -3.72 -3.96 0.32
C TYR A 87 -3.42 -3.34 1.69
N TRP A 88 -4.35 -2.58 2.27
CA TRP A 88 -4.20 -1.97 3.59
C TRP A 88 -3.76 -3.01 4.64
N ARG A 89 -4.35 -4.20 4.62
CA ARG A 89 -4.02 -5.25 5.59
C ARG A 89 -2.59 -5.78 5.46
N PHE A 90 -2.06 -5.85 4.23
CA PHE A 90 -0.69 -6.27 3.98
C PHE A 90 0.29 -5.20 4.44
N TRP A 91 -0.01 -3.92 4.19
CA TRP A 91 0.78 -2.81 4.73
C TRP A 91 0.86 -2.85 6.25
N ARG A 92 -0.24 -3.17 6.93
CA ARG A 92 -0.26 -3.32 8.40
C ARG A 92 0.58 -4.49 8.92
N ALA A 93 0.86 -5.49 8.08
CA ALA A 93 1.63 -6.68 8.42
C ALA A 93 3.09 -6.63 7.93
N LEU A 94 3.49 -5.58 7.22
CA LEU A 94 4.89 -5.42 6.79
C LEU A 94 5.80 -5.24 8.01
N PRO A 95 6.93 -5.94 8.07
CA PRO A 95 7.87 -5.84 9.19
C PRO A 95 8.61 -4.50 9.16
N GLY A 96 9.07 -4.07 10.33
CA GLY A 96 10.03 -2.97 10.42
C GLY A 96 11.40 -3.37 9.86
N ARG A 97 12.24 -2.38 9.57
CA ARG A 97 13.64 -2.56 9.18
C ARG A 97 14.37 -3.39 10.24
N GLY A 98 14.96 -4.51 9.82
CA GLY A 98 15.64 -5.47 10.69
C GLY A 98 14.73 -6.50 11.38
N GLU A 99 13.43 -6.51 11.05
CA GLU A 99 12.46 -7.50 11.51
C GLU A 99 12.00 -8.41 10.37
N MET A 100 11.30 -9.50 10.72
CA MET A 100 10.78 -10.48 9.78
C MET A 100 9.28 -10.68 9.92
N ALA A 101 8.59 -10.84 8.79
CA ALA A 101 7.20 -11.26 8.75
C ALA A 101 7.04 -12.54 7.92
N ILE A 102 6.38 -13.55 8.48
CA ILE A 102 5.99 -14.77 7.78
C ILE A 102 4.50 -14.66 7.46
N LEU A 103 4.15 -14.65 6.18
CA LEU A 103 2.81 -14.44 5.67
C LEU A 103 2.26 -15.74 5.06
N PHE A 104 1.23 -16.33 5.66
CA PHE A 104 0.51 -17.45 5.04
C PHE A 104 -0.34 -16.95 3.89
N GLY A 105 -0.05 -17.42 2.67
CA GLY A 105 -0.75 -17.04 1.45
C GLY A 105 -0.51 -15.60 0.99
N GLY A 106 -0.39 -14.65 1.92
CA GLY A 106 -0.14 -13.23 1.67
C GLY A 106 -1.10 -12.66 0.64
N TRP A 107 -0.56 -11.84 -0.25
CA TRP A 107 -1.31 -11.24 -1.37
C TRP A 107 -1.67 -12.23 -2.49
N TYR A 108 -1.15 -13.45 -2.48
CA TYR A 108 -1.41 -14.48 -3.50
C TYR A 108 -2.64 -15.34 -3.21
N GLN A 109 -3.07 -15.45 -1.96
CA GLN A 109 -4.15 -16.38 -1.59
C GLN A 109 -5.47 -16.03 -2.27
N THR A 110 -5.94 -14.79 -2.10
CA THR A 110 -7.25 -14.38 -2.62
C THR A 110 -7.37 -14.50 -4.15
N PRO A 111 -6.38 -14.06 -4.97
CA PRO A 111 -6.48 -14.17 -6.42
C PRO A 111 -6.47 -15.63 -6.91
N ILE A 112 -5.69 -16.51 -6.27
CA ILE A 112 -5.71 -17.95 -6.56
C ILE A 112 -7.09 -18.53 -6.25
N GLU A 113 -7.63 -18.22 -5.06
CA GLU A 113 -8.93 -18.74 -4.62
C GLU A 113 -10.07 -18.23 -5.51
N HIS A 114 -10.07 -16.95 -5.86
CA HIS A 114 -11.07 -16.34 -6.72
C HIS A 114 -11.05 -16.96 -8.12
N ARG A 115 -9.86 -17.08 -8.72
CA ARG A 115 -9.75 -17.68 -10.05
C ARG A 115 -10.15 -19.15 -10.04
N PHE A 116 -9.74 -19.92 -9.04
CA PHE A 116 -10.09 -21.33 -8.93
C PHE A 116 -11.60 -21.54 -8.73
N ARG A 117 -12.28 -20.64 -8.01
CA ARG A 117 -13.73 -20.67 -7.82
C ARG A 117 -14.50 -20.02 -8.98
N ASP A 118 -13.82 -19.69 -10.08
CA ASP A 118 -14.35 -18.98 -11.24
C ASP A 118 -15.06 -17.66 -10.88
N HIS A 119 -14.63 -17.00 -9.80
CA HIS A 119 -15.07 -15.65 -9.46
C HIS A 119 -14.44 -14.57 -10.36
N CYS A 120 -13.41 -14.93 -11.13
CA CYS A 120 -12.77 -14.07 -12.12
C CYS A 120 -12.23 -14.87 -13.29
N GLY A 121 -12.02 -14.20 -14.43
CA GLY A 121 -11.30 -14.76 -15.54
C GLY A 121 -9.78 -14.62 -15.40
N ASP A 122 -9.09 -15.06 -16.45
CA ASP A 122 -7.64 -15.03 -16.57
C ASP A 122 -7.08 -13.61 -16.71
N ALA A 123 -7.79 -12.72 -17.41
CA ALA A 123 -7.36 -11.35 -17.63
C ALA A 123 -7.37 -10.53 -16.33
N GLU A 124 -8.41 -10.71 -15.52
CA GLU A 124 -8.50 -10.06 -14.21
C GLU A 124 -7.46 -10.60 -13.23
N LEU A 125 -7.18 -11.91 -13.28
CA LEU A 125 -6.09 -12.50 -12.52
C LEU A 125 -4.74 -11.88 -12.93
N ASP A 126 -4.42 -11.85 -14.22
CA ASP A 126 -3.13 -11.32 -14.71
C ASP A 126 -2.93 -9.85 -14.34
N ALA A 127 -3.99 -9.04 -14.37
CA ALA A 127 -3.96 -7.65 -13.91
C ALA A 127 -3.58 -7.55 -12.43
N GLU A 128 -4.16 -8.39 -11.58
CA GLU A 128 -3.82 -8.45 -10.16
C GLU A 128 -2.40 -8.99 -9.93
N LEU A 129 -1.95 -9.98 -10.72
CA LEU A 129 -0.58 -10.48 -10.63
C LEU A 129 0.46 -9.43 -11.04
N ASN A 130 0.16 -8.58 -12.02
CA ASN A 130 1.00 -7.43 -12.36
C ASN A 130 1.09 -6.43 -11.19
N ARG A 131 -0.03 -6.16 -10.51
CA ARG A 131 -0.05 -5.33 -9.31
C ARG A 131 0.79 -5.92 -8.17
N ILE A 132 0.72 -7.24 -7.97
CA ILE A 132 1.58 -7.95 -7.01
C ILE A 132 3.06 -7.80 -7.37
N VAL A 133 3.43 -7.97 -8.64
CA VAL A 133 4.83 -7.81 -9.10
C VAL A 133 5.32 -6.38 -8.86
N ASP A 134 4.50 -5.37 -9.15
CA ASP A 134 4.84 -3.96 -8.91
C ASP A 134 4.99 -3.68 -7.40
N PHE A 135 4.10 -4.25 -6.57
CA PHE A 135 4.16 -4.12 -5.12
C PHE A 135 5.42 -4.75 -4.53
N GLU A 136 5.76 -5.98 -4.94
CA GLU A 136 6.99 -6.66 -4.53
C GLU A 136 8.24 -5.87 -4.95
N ARG A 137 8.26 -5.39 -6.21
CA ARG A 137 9.37 -4.59 -6.72
C ARG A 137 9.59 -3.32 -5.91
N MET A 138 8.54 -2.59 -5.59
CA MET A 138 8.61 -1.38 -4.75
C MET A 138 9.21 -1.67 -3.37
N LEU A 139 8.77 -2.75 -2.71
CA LEU A 139 9.31 -3.14 -1.41
C LEU A 139 10.79 -3.56 -1.49
N ILE A 140 11.19 -4.26 -2.56
CA ILE A 140 12.56 -4.69 -2.80
C ILE A 140 13.47 -3.50 -3.10
N GLN A 141 13.00 -2.54 -3.90
CA GLN A 141 13.71 -1.28 -4.18
C GLN A 141 13.92 -0.44 -2.92
N ASP A 142 13.05 -0.56 -1.91
CA ASP A 142 13.23 0.05 -0.59
C ASP A 142 14.12 -0.77 0.37
N GLY A 143 14.59 -1.93 -0.09
CA GLY A 143 15.57 -2.77 0.60
C GLY A 143 15.02 -4.06 1.22
N THR A 144 13.73 -4.36 1.06
CA THR A 144 13.09 -5.57 1.62
C THR A 144 13.58 -6.83 0.92
N LEU A 145 13.91 -7.87 1.70
CA LEU A 145 14.11 -9.22 1.19
C LEU A 145 12.77 -9.96 1.16
N ILE A 146 12.31 -10.36 -0.02
CA ILE A 146 11.10 -11.18 -0.19
C ILE A 146 11.49 -12.61 -0.61
N VAL A 147 11.10 -13.60 0.19
CA VAL A 147 11.35 -15.03 -0.08
C VAL A 147 10.02 -15.75 -0.22
N LYS A 148 9.76 -16.36 -1.39
CA LYS A 148 8.46 -16.98 -1.72
C LYS A 148 8.59 -18.49 -1.81
N PHE A 149 7.85 -19.22 -0.98
CA PHE A 149 7.86 -20.68 -0.98
C PHE A 149 6.53 -21.22 -1.48
N TRP A 150 6.58 -22.10 -2.48
CA TRP A 150 5.44 -22.87 -2.95
C TRP A 150 5.59 -24.34 -2.57
N PHE A 151 4.74 -24.83 -1.67
CA PHE A 151 4.75 -26.22 -1.22
C PHE A 151 3.86 -27.09 -2.11
N HIS A 152 4.40 -28.19 -2.62
CA HIS A 152 3.71 -29.08 -3.57
C HIS A 152 4.06 -30.55 -3.31
N MET A 153 3.16 -31.48 -3.66
CA MET A 153 3.36 -32.94 -3.60
C MET A 153 2.43 -33.61 -4.61
N SER A 154 2.62 -34.89 -4.94
CA SER A 154 1.72 -35.58 -5.87
C SER A 154 0.27 -35.65 -5.35
N GLU A 155 -0.71 -35.77 -6.25
CA GLU A 155 -2.12 -35.93 -5.87
C GLU A 155 -2.32 -37.17 -4.96
N SER A 156 -1.60 -38.27 -5.25
CA SER A 156 -1.62 -39.47 -4.41
C SER A 156 -1.10 -39.22 -3.00
N ASP A 157 0.01 -38.49 -2.87
CA ASP A 157 0.57 -38.14 -1.56
C ASP A 157 -0.34 -37.20 -0.79
N GLN A 158 -0.98 -36.24 -1.49
CA GLN A 158 -1.92 -35.32 -0.88
C GLN A 158 -3.14 -36.08 -0.34
N LYS A 159 -3.73 -36.98 -1.14
CA LYS A 159 -4.85 -37.83 -0.70
C LYS A 159 -4.47 -38.70 0.50
N ALA A 160 -3.28 -39.30 0.47
CA ALA A 160 -2.77 -40.08 1.61
C ALA A 160 -2.63 -39.21 2.88
N ARG A 161 -2.06 -38.01 2.75
CA ARG A 161 -1.88 -37.08 3.86
C ARG A 161 -3.21 -36.57 4.43
N LEU A 162 -4.16 -36.22 3.58
CA LEU A 162 -5.50 -35.82 3.99
C LEU A 162 -6.20 -36.94 4.78
N LYS A 163 -6.05 -38.18 4.32
CA LYS A 163 -6.57 -39.36 5.02
C LYS A 163 -5.93 -39.55 6.39
N GLU A 164 -4.61 -39.37 6.52
CA GLU A 164 -3.93 -39.38 7.83
C GLU A 164 -4.44 -38.26 8.75
N LEU A 165 -4.50 -37.03 8.26
CA LEU A 165 -4.96 -35.86 9.02
C LEU A 165 -6.43 -35.99 9.46
N SER A 166 -7.26 -36.67 8.68
CA SER A 166 -8.67 -36.93 9.02
C SER A 166 -8.83 -37.93 10.18
N ARG A 167 -7.85 -38.84 10.35
CA ARG A 167 -7.87 -39.88 11.39
C ARG A 167 -7.29 -39.41 12.72
N ASP A 168 -6.42 -38.42 12.70
CA ASP A 168 -5.83 -37.86 13.91
C ASP A 168 -6.80 -36.86 14.57
N ASP A 169 -7.37 -37.22 15.72
CA ASP A 169 -8.28 -36.37 16.49
C ASP A 169 -7.60 -35.12 17.07
N LYS A 170 -6.27 -35.11 17.18
CA LYS A 170 -5.49 -33.92 17.59
C LYS A 170 -5.10 -33.05 16.40
N SER A 171 -5.45 -33.48 15.18
CA SER A 171 -5.11 -32.75 13.97
C SER A 171 -5.88 -31.43 13.90
N ARG A 172 -5.15 -30.32 13.97
CA ARG A 172 -5.66 -28.96 13.77
C ARG A 172 -6.27 -28.77 12.38
N TRP A 173 -5.99 -29.68 11.44
CA TRP A 173 -6.68 -29.76 10.14
C TRP A 173 -8.20 -29.80 10.27
N LYS A 174 -8.72 -30.54 11.26
CA LYS A 174 -10.17 -30.68 11.46
C LYS A 174 -10.85 -29.35 11.80
N MET A 175 -10.08 -28.37 12.28
CA MET A 175 -10.53 -27.06 12.75
C MET A 175 -10.36 -25.95 11.71
N LEU A 176 -9.85 -26.24 10.51
CA LEU A 176 -9.77 -25.25 9.44
C LEU A 176 -11.18 -24.85 8.96
N PRO A 177 -11.47 -23.54 8.82
CA PRO A 177 -12.83 -23.03 8.57
C PRO A 177 -13.39 -23.40 7.20
N ASP A 178 -12.52 -23.70 6.22
CA ASP A 178 -12.91 -24.12 4.88
C ASP A 178 -12.06 -25.34 4.47
N LYS A 179 -12.62 -26.55 4.60
CA LYS A 179 -11.98 -27.81 4.18
C LYS A 179 -12.15 -28.05 2.68
N SER A 180 -12.10 -26.95 1.94
CA SER A 180 -12.54 -26.75 0.55
C SER A 180 -12.36 -27.94 -0.40
N LYS A 181 -13.17 -27.92 -1.46
CA LYS A 181 -13.08 -28.82 -2.62
C LYS A 181 -11.77 -28.67 -3.43
N PHE A 182 -10.78 -27.87 -3.00
CA PHE A 182 -9.49 -27.70 -3.72
C PHE A 182 -8.78 -29.04 -3.91
N SER A 183 -8.86 -29.94 -2.92
CA SER A 183 -8.28 -31.29 -3.01
C SER A 183 -9.06 -32.25 -3.93
N GLU A 184 -10.34 -31.96 -4.22
CA GLU A 184 -11.17 -32.74 -5.13
C GLU A 184 -10.89 -32.40 -6.61
N GLN A 185 -10.43 -31.18 -6.89
CA GLN A 185 -10.09 -30.68 -8.22
C GLN A 185 -8.61 -30.30 -8.33
N TYR A 186 -7.75 -31.24 -7.96
CA TYR A 186 -6.29 -31.06 -7.90
C TYR A 186 -5.70 -30.44 -9.18
N ALA A 187 -6.08 -30.99 -10.35
CA ALA A 187 -5.56 -30.54 -11.64
C ALA A 187 -5.94 -29.09 -11.97
N ALA A 188 -7.18 -28.68 -11.67
CA ALA A 188 -7.64 -27.31 -11.89
C ALA A 188 -6.91 -26.32 -10.97
N PHE A 189 -6.65 -26.70 -9.71
CA PHE A 189 -5.86 -25.88 -8.80
C PHE A 189 -4.41 -25.76 -9.27
N GLU A 190 -3.83 -26.86 -9.75
CA GLU A 190 -2.47 -26.90 -10.28
C GLU A 190 -2.31 -25.95 -11.48
N GLU A 191 -3.29 -25.90 -12.39
CA GLU A 191 -3.28 -24.98 -13.55
C GLU A 191 -3.28 -23.51 -13.12
N VAL A 192 -4.17 -23.12 -12.19
CA VAL A 192 -4.22 -21.75 -11.66
C VAL A 192 -2.91 -21.41 -10.94
N ALA A 193 -2.40 -22.32 -10.13
CA ALA A 193 -1.13 -22.14 -9.42
C ALA A 193 0.06 -21.98 -10.37
N GLU A 194 0.14 -22.79 -11.43
CA GLU A 194 1.21 -22.70 -12.43
C GLU A 194 1.21 -21.32 -13.10
N ARG A 195 0.04 -20.82 -13.49
CA ARG A 195 -0.10 -19.47 -14.05
C ARG A 195 0.41 -18.40 -13.09
N VAL A 196 -0.05 -18.43 -11.84
CA VAL A 196 0.34 -17.45 -10.80
C VAL A 196 1.85 -17.45 -10.58
N ILE A 197 2.46 -18.61 -10.46
CA ILE A 197 3.91 -18.74 -10.26
C ILE A 197 4.66 -18.24 -11.49
N MET A 198 4.32 -18.72 -12.69
CA MET A 198 5.00 -18.31 -13.93
C MET A 198 4.95 -16.80 -14.17
N HIS A 199 3.84 -16.15 -13.82
CA HIS A 199 3.67 -14.70 -14.02
C HIS A 199 4.42 -13.86 -12.98
N THR A 200 4.71 -14.42 -11.81
CA THR A 200 5.27 -13.68 -10.66
C THR A 200 6.64 -14.18 -10.22
N ASP A 201 7.17 -15.22 -10.86
CA ASP A 201 8.57 -15.64 -10.72
C ASP A 201 9.47 -14.63 -11.43
N ARG A 202 10.12 -13.77 -10.63
CA ARG A 202 10.99 -12.69 -11.15
C ARG A 202 12.39 -12.88 -10.58
N GLY A 203 13.43 -12.54 -11.34
CA GLY A 203 14.82 -12.72 -10.88
C GLY A 203 15.13 -12.02 -9.54
N VAL A 204 14.45 -10.91 -9.24
CA VAL A 204 14.57 -10.17 -7.98
C VAL A 204 13.72 -10.74 -6.83
N SER A 205 12.72 -11.59 -7.13
CA SER A 205 11.87 -12.28 -6.16
C SER A 205 11.36 -13.59 -6.76
N PRO A 206 12.19 -14.65 -6.73
CA PRO A 206 11.81 -15.93 -7.31
C PRO A 206 10.88 -16.72 -6.38
N TRP A 207 10.17 -17.68 -6.97
CA TRP A 207 9.44 -18.74 -6.29
C TRP A 207 10.33 -19.95 -6.08
N TYR A 208 10.43 -20.39 -4.82
CA TYR A 208 11.08 -21.65 -4.47
C TYR A 208 10.03 -22.75 -4.37
N LEU A 209 10.01 -23.64 -5.36
CA LEU A 209 9.15 -24.81 -5.37
C LEU A 209 9.71 -25.88 -4.41
N ILE A 210 8.96 -26.21 -3.37
CA ILE A 210 9.35 -27.15 -2.32
C ILE A 210 8.50 -28.42 -2.39
N GLU A 211 9.17 -29.54 -2.67
CA GLU A 211 8.58 -30.86 -2.57
C GLU A 211 8.28 -31.23 -1.11
N ALA A 212 6.99 -31.45 -0.83
CA ALA A 212 6.45 -31.58 0.52
C ALA A 212 6.16 -33.04 0.94
N GLY A 213 6.41 -34.02 0.05
CA GLY A 213 6.17 -35.44 0.33
C GLY A 213 6.91 -35.93 1.59
N ASN A 214 8.20 -35.56 1.72
CA ASN A 214 9.00 -35.85 2.90
C ASN A 214 9.18 -34.62 3.81
N ARG A 215 8.66 -34.69 5.04
CA ARG A 215 8.72 -33.58 6.03
C ARG A 215 10.14 -33.08 6.31
N ARG A 216 11.12 -33.99 6.42
CA ARG A 216 12.51 -33.64 6.78
C ARG A 216 13.21 -32.91 5.63
N TYR A 217 13.03 -33.42 4.41
CA TYR A 217 13.51 -32.77 3.20
C TYR A 217 12.91 -31.37 3.06
N ARG A 218 11.59 -31.25 3.13
CA ARG A 218 10.86 -29.98 3.07
C ARG A 218 11.40 -28.95 4.06
N ASP A 219 11.46 -29.30 5.34
CA ASP A 219 11.86 -28.38 6.41
C ASP A 219 13.33 -27.92 6.24
N LEU A 220 14.26 -28.84 5.96
CA LEU A 220 15.66 -28.47 5.72
C LEU A 220 15.83 -27.62 4.46
N THR A 221 15.09 -27.92 3.40
CA THR A 221 15.20 -27.19 2.14
C THR A 221 14.74 -25.75 2.34
N VAL A 222 13.60 -25.54 3.00
CA VAL A 222 13.12 -24.18 3.35
C VAL A 222 14.15 -23.43 4.18
N GLY A 223 14.67 -24.03 5.26
CA GLY A 223 15.65 -23.38 6.12
C GLY A 223 16.93 -23.03 5.38
N LYS A 224 17.46 -23.94 4.56
CA LYS A 224 18.67 -23.70 3.74
C LYS A 224 18.46 -22.62 2.69
N THR A 225 17.32 -22.63 2.01
CA THR A 225 16.97 -21.62 1.01
C THR A 225 16.81 -20.25 1.65
N LEU A 226 16.13 -20.18 2.80
CA LEU A 226 15.98 -18.93 3.55
C LEU A 226 17.35 -18.40 3.98
N LEU A 227 18.21 -19.25 4.58
CA LEU A 227 19.57 -18.88 4.96
C LEU A 227 20.38 -18.36 3.77
N HIS A 228 20.29 -19.05 2.62
CA HIS A 228 20.98 -18.64 1.40
C HIS A 228 20.50 -17.27 0.93
N ALA A 229 19.19 -17.02 0.89
CA ALA A 229 18.61 -15.74 0.50
C ALA A 229 19.02 -14.61 1.48
N MET A 230 19.02 -14.89 2.78
CA MET A 230 19.48 -13.94 3.81
C MET A 230 20.95 -13.56 3.61
N ARG A 231 21.83 -14.55 3.43
CA ARG A 231 23.27 -14.34 3.18
C ARG A 231 23.51 -13.60 1.87
N ALA A 232 22.81 -13.96 0.80
CA ALA A 232 22.91 -13.29 -0.49
C ALA A 232 22.51 -11.80 -0.37
N ARG A 233 21.44 -11.50 0.38
CA ARG A 233 21.02 -10.13 0.64
C ARG A 233 22.02 -9.31 1.45
N LEU A 234 22.65 -9.92 2.46
CA LEU A 234 23.71 -9.31 3.28
C LEU A 234 25.00 -9.07 2.48
N ALA A 235 25.29 -9.94 1.51
CA ALA A 235 26.46 -9.81 0.63
C ALA A 235 26.25 -8.81 -0.51
N ALA A 236 25.00 -8.62 -0.96
CA ALA A 236 24.65 -7.57 -1.90
C ALA A 236 24.91 -6.20 -1.26
N ALA A 237 25.28 -5.21 -2.10
CA ALA A 237 25.26 -3.82 -1.67
C ALA A 237 23.86 -3.47 -1.11
N GLY A 238 23.75 -2.34 -0.38
CA GLY A 238 22.47 -1.79 0.04
C GLY A 238 21.49 -1.62 -1.15
N PRO A 239 20.26 -1.11 -0.91
CA PRO A 239 19.39 -0.70 -2.02
C PRO A 239 20.24 0.06 -3.04
N THR A 240 20.37 -0.48 -4.26
CA THR A 240 21.28 0.10 -5.24
C THR A 240 20.72 1.46 -5.60
N ASP A 241 21.34 2.52 -5.08
CA ASP A 241 21.30 3.88 -5.64
C ASP A 241 22.00 3.91 -7.01
N GLU A 242 22.00 2.79 -7.77
CA GLU A 242 22.37 2.87 -9.17
C GLU A 242 21.42 3.91 -9.76
N PRO A 243 21.95 5.03 -10.28
CA PRO A 243 21.11 6.05 -10.86
C PRO A 243 20.33 5.33 -11.92
N VAL A 244 19.02 5.19 -11.72
CA VAL A 244 18.15 4.73 -12.78
C VAL A 244 18.46 5.67 -13.91
N SER A 245 19.06 5.13 -14.98
CA SER A 245 19.34 5.82 -16.24
C SER A 245 18.01 6.14 -16.92
N GLY A 246 17.14 6.84 -16.20
CA GLY A 246 15.92 7.42 -16.68
C GLY A 246 16.34 8.69 -17.40
N ILE A 247 15.98 8.74 -18.68
CA ILE A 247 15.85 9.99 -19.42
C ILE A 247 15.09 10.94 -18.48
N GLY A 248 15.76 12.00 -18.04
CA GLY A 248 15.19 12.97 -17.10
C GLY A 248 13.95 13.64 -17.67
N SER A 249 13.40 14.60 -16.93
CA SER A 249 12.47 15.56 -17.56
C SER A 249 13.14 16.17 -18.79
N PRO A 250 12.40 16.39 -19.88
CA PRO A 250 12.98 16.93 -21.12
C PRO A 250 13.71 18.25 -20.82
N GLU A 251 14.94 18.38 -21.31
CA GLU A 251 15.66 19.65 -21.23
C GLU A 251 14.94 20.67 -22.12
N LEU A 252 14.31 21.65 -21.47
CA LEU A 252 13.62 22.72 -22.17
C LEU A 252 14.63 23.71 -22.75
N PRO A 253 14.44 24.21 -23.98
CA PRO A 253 15.33 25.20 -24.58
C PRO A 253 15.48 26.46 -23.71
N ALA A 254 16.64 27.11 -23.80
CA ALA A 254 16.85 28.41 -23.17
C ALA A 254 15.92 29.47 -23.80
N GLY A 255 15.22 30.24 -22.97
CA GLY A 255 14.32 31.31 -23.38
C GLY A 255 13.03 31.33 -22.57
N GLU A 256 12.57 32.51 -22.14
CA GLU A 256 11.42 32.64 -21.22
C GLU A 256 10.15 31.95 -21.75
N GLN A 257 9.89 32.04 -23.05
CA GLN A 257 8.73 31.41 -23.69
C GLN A 257 8.82 29.88 -23.74
N ALA A 258 10.03 29.31 -23.75
CA ALA A 258 10.25 27.87 -23.74
C ALA A 258 10.22 27.25 -22.33
N GLN A 259 10.28 28.10 -21.29
CA GLN A 259 10.29 27.71 -19.87
C GLN A 259 8.92 27.88 -19.20
N ILE A 260 7.87 28.15 -19.98
CA ILE A 260 6.49 28.27 -19.49
C ILE A 260 6.02 26.91 -18.97
N THR A 261 5.59 26.88 -17.72
CA THR A 261 5.05 25.69 -17.05
C THR A 261 3.53 25.78 -16.89
N LEU A 262 2.91 24.67 -16.48
CA LEU A 262 1.47 24.62 -16.24
C LEU A 262 1.03 25.58 -15.10
N LEU A 263 1.94 25.87 -14.15
CA LEU A 263 1.71 26.83 -13.08
C LEU A 263 1.69 28.28 -13.58
N ASP A 264 2.47 28.61 -14.61
CA ASP A 264 2.56 29.97 -15.16
C ASP A 264 1.29 30.37 -15.93
N GLN A 265 0.45 29.40 -16.29
CA GLN A 265 -0.84 29.62 -16.97
C GLN A 265 -1.98 29.94 -16.00
N LEU A 266 -1.76 29.86 -14.69
CA LEU A 266 -2.79 30.17 -13.70
C LEU A 266 -3.06 31.67 -13.63
N ASP A 267 -4.33 32.06 -13.76
CA ASP A 267 -4.75 33.44 -13.56
C ASP A 267 -4.80 33.78 -12.06
N LEU A 268 -3.67 34.24 -11.53
CA LEU A 268 -3.54 34.63 -10.13
C LEU A 268 -4.18 36.00 -9.81
N SER A 269 -4.85 36.64 -10.78
CA SER A 269 -5.63 37.86 -10.56
C SER A 269 -7.07 37.58 -10.08
N LEU A 270 -7.53 36.33 -10.21
CA LEU A 270 -8.86 35.93 -9.78
C LEU A 270 -9.08 36.20 -8.28
N ALA A 271 -10.17 36.89 -7.98
CA ALA A 271 -10.53 37.30 -6.64
C ALA A 271 -12.05 37.24 -6.44
N LEU A 272 -12.48 37.13 -5.18
CA LEU A 272 -13.90 37.13 -4.83
C LEU A 272 -14.21 38.15 -3.75
N GLU A 273 -15.17 39.04 -4.03
CA GLU A 273 -15.62 40.04 -3.09
C GLU A 273 -16.25 39.41 -1.83
N ARG A 274 -16.24 40.20 -0.74
CA ARG A 274 -16.57 39.70 0.60
C ARG A 274 -17.98 39.15 0.73
N ASP A 275 -18.98 39.82 0.17
CA ASP A 275 -20.38 39.42 0.35
C ASP A 275 -20.78 38.25 -0.56
N PRO A 276 -20.40 38.21 -1.86
CA PRO A 276 -20.50 37.01 -2.69
C PRO A 276 -19.80 35.80 -2.05
N TYR A 277 -18.59 36.00 -1.49
CA TYR A 277 -17.87 34.95 -0.78
C TYR A 277 -18.65 34.39 0.42
N LYS A 278 -19.23 35.23 1.28
CA LYS A 278 -20.00 34.75 2.45
C LYS A 278 -21.23 33.95 2.02
N ALA A 279 -21.95 34.43 1.01
CA ALA A 279 -23.15 33.79 0.50
C ALA A 279 -22.81 32.39 -0.06
N GLU A 280 -21.80 32.32 -0.93
CA GLU A 280 -21.38 31.07 -1.56
C GLU A 280 -20.74 30.11 -0.56
N LEU A 281 -19.95 30.62 0.38
CA LEU A 281 -19.38 29.81 1.46
C LEU A 281 -20.49 29.11 2.25
N LYS A 282 -21.52 29.85 2.67
CA LYS A 282 -22.64 29.27 3.44
C LYS A 282 -23.36 28.19 2.64
N ARG A 283 -23.64 28.45 1.35
CA ARG A 283 -24.29 27.49 0.46
C ARG A 283 -23.49 26.19 0.33
N LEU A 284 -22.20 26.30 0.00
CA LEU A 284 -21.32 25.15 -0.19
C LEU A 284 -21.06 24.38 1.11
N GLN A 285 -20.98 25.06 2.25
CA GLN A 285 -20.82 24.37 3.53
C GLN A 285 -22.06 23.54 3.90
N ASN A 286 -23.27 24.04 3.63
CA ASN A 286 -24.49 23.25 3.80
C ASN A 286 -24.49 22.03 2.87
N GLU A 287 -24.14 22.23 1.60
CA GLU A 287 -24.08 21.16 0.60
C GLU A 287 -23.05 20.07 0.99
N ILE A 288 -21.84 20.45 1.41
CA ILE A 288 -20.81 19.52 1.90
C ILE A 288 -21.29 18.76 3.13
N ASN A 289 -22.04 19.39 4.03
CA ASN A 289 -22.59 18.71 5.21
C ASN A 289 -23.52 17.56 4.79
N GLU A 290 -24.46 17.84 3.89
CA GLU A 290 -25.42 16.85 3.38
C GLU A 290 -24.71 15.73 2.60
N LEU A 291 -23.77 16.09 1.72
CA LEU A 291 -22.98 15.14 0.94
C LEU A 291 -22.10 14.25 1.83
N ALA A 292 -21.51 14.79 2.90
CA ALA A 292 -20.70 14.00 3.84
C ALA A 292 -21.54 12.94 4.58
N TRP A 293 -22.77 13.28 5.01
CA TRP A 293 -23.69 12.31 5.62
C TRP A 293 -24.19 11.26 4.63
N ARG A 294 -24.46 11.66 3.38
CA ARG A 294 -24.80 10.73 2.31
C ARG A 294 -23.64 9.78 2.03
N ALA A 295 -22.42 10.28 1.91
CA ALA A 295 -21.21 9.49 1.71
C ALA A 295 -20.99 8.49 2.85
N TYR A 296 -21.19 8.93 4.10
CA TYR A 296 -21.15 8.05 5.26
C TYR A 296 -22.18 6.90 5.15
N THR A 297 -23.43 7.22 4.85
CA THR A 297 -24.53 6.24 4.74
C THR A 297 -24.29 5.25 3.59
N GLN A 298 -23.75 5.73 2.45
CA GLN A 298 -23.41 4.92 1.29
C GLN A 298 -22.02 4.26 1.38
N LYS A 299 -21.32 4.39 2.52
CA LYS A 299 -19.97 3.83 2.72
C LYS A 299 -18.92 4.32 1.70
N ARG A 300 -19.09 5.54 1.17
CA ARG A 300 -18.13 6.21 0.27
C ARG A 300 -17.09 6.97 1.08
N SER A 301 -15.88 6.43 1.16
CA SER A 301 -14.77 7.12 1.82
C SER A 301 -14.23 8.23 0.94
N THR A 302 -13.66 9.27 1.56
CA THR A 302 -13.08 10.42 0.85
C THR A 302 -11.71 10.75 1.40
N VAL A 303 -10.75 11.00 0.52
CA VAL A 303 -9.41 11.44 0.87
C VAL A 303 -9.14 12.79 0.19
N LEU A 304 -8.85 13.81 1.00
CA LEU A 304 -8.55 15.16 0.54
C LEU A 304 -7.08 15.48 0.82
N VAL A 305 -6.30 15.73 -0.23
CA VAL A 305 -4.87 16.03 -0.15
C VAL A 305 -4.65 17.52 -0.40
N PHE A 306 -3.98 18.19 0.54
CA PHE A 306 -3.63 19.61 0.43
C PHE A 306 -2.13 19.80 0.37
N GLU A 307 -1.64 20.13 -0.82
CA GLU A 307 -0.29 20.65 -1.05
C GLU A 307 -0.37 22.10 -1.51
N GLY A 308 0.78 22.77 -1.55
CA GLY A 308 0.84 24.15 -2.01
C GLY A 308 2.03 24.90 -1.43
N VAL A 309 2.29 26.05 -2.01
CA VAL A 309 3.36 26.96 -1.59
C VAL A 309 3.23 27.30 -0.11
N ASP A 310 4.35 27.52 0.59
CA ASP A 310 4.31 28.00 1.96
C ASP A 310 3.59 29.35 2.03
N ALA A 311 2.73 29.49 3.03
CA ALA A 311 1.71 30.54 3.09
C ALA A 311 0.63 30.56 1.99
N GLY A 312 0.52 29.54 1.14
CA GLY A 312 -0.52 29.37 0.11
C GLY A 312 -1.96 29.35 0.63
N GLY A 313 -2.16 28.95 1.90
CA GLY A 313 -3.47 29.03 2.56
C GLY A 313 -4.15 27.69 2.87
N LYS A 314 -3.42 26.57 2.79
CA LYS A 314 -3.88 25.19 3.04
C LYS A 314 -4.76 25.05 4.27
N GLY A 315 -4.21 25.32 5.47
CA GLY A 315 -4.97 25.24 6.73
C GLY A 315 -6.19 26.17 6.79
N GLY A 316 -6.21 27.27 6.01
CA GLY A 316 -7.38 28.13 5.89
C GLY A 316 -8.52 27.51 5.06
N ALA A 317 -8.18 26.76 4.00
CA ALA A 317 -9.13 26.00 3.20
C ALA A 317 -9.66 24.79 3.99
N ILE A 318 -8.75 24.01 4.58
CA ILE A 318 -9.08 22.87 5.46
C ILE A 318 -10.08 23.29 6.53
N ARG A 319 -9.82 24.42 7.22
CA ARG A 319 -10.73 24.91 8.28
C ARG A 319 -12.15 25.23 7.76
N ARG A 320 -12.33 25.64 6.50
CA ARG A 320 -13.66 25.90 5.95
C ARG A 320 -14.41 24.60 5.65
N ILE A 321 -13.69 23.57 5.26
CA ILE A 321 -14.24 22.22 5.06
C ILE A 321 -14.62 21.61 6.41
N THR A 322 -13.71 21.59 7.38
CA THR A 322 -13.98 21.00 8.70
C THR A 322 -15.09 21.72 9.47
N ASN A 323 -15.31 23.01 9.22
CA ASN A 323 -16.44 23.74 9.79
C ASN A 323 -17.80 23.31 9.21
N ALA A 324 -17.81 22.65 8.05
CA ALA A 324 -19.02 22.17 7.38
C ALA A 324 -19.37 20.72 7.76
N ILE A 325 -18.39 19.92 8.16
CA ILE A 325 -18.54 18.48 8.37
C ILE A 325 -18.60 18.19 9.87
N ASP A 326 -19.46 17.24 10.28
CA ASP A 326 -19.45 16.74 11.65
C ASP A 326 -18.08 16.17 12.02
N ALA A 327 -17.53 16.57 13.17
CA ALA A 327 -16.19 16.18 13.61
C ALA A 327 -16.00 14.66 13.81
N ARG A 328 -17.09 13.89 13.89
CA ARG A 328 -17.05 12.43 13.97
C ARG A 328 -16.82 11.76 12.62
N LEU A 329 -17.10 12.46 11.51
CA LEU A 329 -16.99 11.91 10.15
C LEU A 329 -15.62 12.11 9.53
N TYR A 330 -14.79 13.00 10.08
CA TYR A 330 -13.49 13.32 9.48
C TYR A 330 -12.30 13.19 10.43
N ARG A 331 -11.12 12.99 9.84
CA ARG A 331 -9.82 13.14 10.51
C ARG A 331 -8.93 14.07 9.70
N ALA A 332 -8.41 15.12 10.33
CA ALA A 332 -7.39 15.99 9.73
C ALA A 332 -6.01 15.57 10.21
N ILE A 333 -5.10 15.31 9.28
CA ILE A 333 -3.77 14.75 9.52
C ILE A 333 -2.72 15.75 9.04
N PRO A 334 -2.08 16.47 9.97
CA PRO A 334 -0.91 17.27 9.62
C PRO A 334 0.29 16.35 9.41
N VAL A 335 0.79 16.26 8.19
CA VAL A 335 1.96 15.43 7.87
C VAL A 335 3.23 16.24 8.16
N ALA A 336 4.05 15.66 9.03
CA ALA A 336 5.32 16.22 9.46
C ALA A 336 6.46 15.20 9.26
N ALA A 337 7.64 15.53 9.79
CA ALA A 337 8.79 14.63 9.76
C ALA A 337 8.42 13.21 10.26
N PRO A 338 8.98 12.15 9.65
CA PRO A 338 8.77 10.79 10.13
C PRO A 338 9.20 10.58 11.57
N SER A 339 8.35 9.93 12.35
CA SER A 339 8.73 9.26 13.60
C SER A 339 9.63 8.06 13.32
N ASP A 340 10.31 7.56 14.35
CA ASP A 340 11.23 6.43 14.20
C ASP A 340 10.51 5.15 13.73
N GLU A 341 9.26 4.93 14.17
CA GLU A 341 8.41 3.84 13.67
C GLU A 341 8.17 3.99 12.16
N GLU A 342 7.86 5.19 11.69
CA GLU A 342 7.59 5.43 10.27
C GLU A 342 8.85 5.31 9.40
N LYS A 343 10.04 5.67 9.92
CA LYS A 343 11.33 5.47 9.22
C LYS A 343 11.72 4.00 9.13
N ALA A 344 11.27 3.19 10.08
CA ALA A 344 11.49 1.75 10.08
C ALA A 344 10.66 1.03 9.00
N HIS A 345 9.80 1.71 8.24
CA HIS A 345 9.05 1.11 7.14
C HIS A 345 9.27 1.85 5.82
N HIS A 346 8.76 1.27 4.74
CA HIS A 346 8.60 1.97 3.47
C HIS A 346 7.74 3.23 3.66
N TYR A 347 8.08 4.35 3.01
CA TYR A 347 7.46 5.65 3.33
C TYR A 347 5.95 5.71 3.14
N LEU A 348 5.39 4.99 2.16
CA LEU A 348 3.95 4.89 1.96
C LEU A 348 3.20 4.25 3.15
N TRP A 349 3.88 3.46 3.98
CA TRP A 349 3.28 2.74 5.10
C TRP A 349 2.52 3.67 6.05
N ARG A 350 3.10 4.83 6.36
CA ARG A 350 2.47 5.80 7.27
C ARG A 350 1.19 6.43 6.73
N PHE A 351 1.07 6.52 5.40
CA PHE A 351 -0.13 7.04 4.74
C PHE A 351 -1.19 5.95 4.65
N TRP A 352 -0.81 4.72 4.29
CA TRP A 352 -1.69 3.56 4.33
C TRP A 352 -2.39 3.38 5.69
N ARG A 353 -1.66 3.55 6.79
CA ARG A 353 -2.23 3.50 8.15
C ARG A 353 -3.40 4.44 8.41
N GLN A 354 -3.47 5.53 7.66
CA GLN A 354 -4.38 6.63 7.89
C GLN A 354 -5.52 6.71 6.86
N ILE A 355 -5.57 5.75 5.93
CA ILE A 355 -6.69 5.62 5.00
C ILE A 355 -8.00 5.44 5.79
N PRO A 356 -9.04 6.23 5.47
CA PRO A 356 -10.30 6.19 6.19
C PRO A 356 -11.01 4.85 6.00
N ARG A 357 -11.83 4.47 6.99
CA ARG A 357 -12.84 3.43 6.81
C ARG A 357 -13.90 3.90 5.81
N ALA A 358 -14.62 2.96 5.23
CA ALA A 358 -15.72 3.21 4.32
C ALA A 358 -16.71 4.25 4.91
N GLY A 359 -17.01 5.30 4.14
CA GLY A 359 -17.89 6.40 4.55
C GLY A 359 -17.24 7.54 5.34
N TYR A 360 -15.98 7.41 5.78
CA TYR A 360 -15.26 8.44 6.52
C TYR A 360 -14.35 9.29 5.61
N ILE A 361 -13.98 10.46 6.12
CA ILE A 361 -13.19 11.46 5.39
C ILE A 361 -11.82 11.63 6.07
N THR A 362 -10.73 11.56 5.30
CA THR A 362 -9.39 11.93 5.78
C THR A 362 -8.89 13.14 5.00
N LEU A 363 -8.45 14.18 5.73
CA LEU A 363 -7.82 15.38 5.17
C LEU A 363 -6.33 15.36 5.50
N TYR A 364 -5.46 15.38 4.49
CA TYR A 364 -4.02 15.47 4.63
C TYR A 364 -3.57 16.93 4.42
N ASP A 365 -3.02 17.56 5.47
CA ASP A 365 -2.29 18.85 5.36
C ASP A 365 -0.80 18.51 5.17
N ARG A 366 -0.33 18.60 3.91
CA ARG A 366 0.83 17.85 3.38
C ARG A 366 0.56 16.34 3.35
N SER A 367 1.30 15.60 2.53
CA SER A 367 1.00 14.20 2.19
C SER A 367 2.23 13.40 1.70
N TRP A 368 1.98 12.26 1.06
CA TRP A 368 3.01 11.44 0.40
C TRP A 368 3.79 12.18 -0.69
N TYR A 369 3.24 13.27 -1.23
CA TYR A 369 3.94 14.14 -2.18
C TYR A 369 5.17 14.83 -1.59
N GLY A 370 5.36 14.83 -0.27
CA GLY A 370 6.59 15.28 0.38
C GLY A 370 7.85 14.64 -0.22
N ARG A 371 7.78 13.36 -0.61
CA ARG A 371 8.88 12.59 -1.25
C ARG A 371 9.40 13.24 -2.53
N VAL A 372 8.50 13.80 -3.36
CA VAL A 372 8.84 14.42 -4.66
C VAL A 372 8.88 15.95 -4.60
N LEU A 373 8.63 16.53 -3.42
CA LEU A 373 8.67 17.96 -3.14
C LEU A 373 9.81 18.29 -2.18
N VAL A 374 9.51 18.45 -0.89
CA VAL A 374 10.49 18.89 0.12
C VAL A 374 11.64 17.89 0.28
N GLU A 375 11.39 16.59 0.24
CA GLU A 375 12.46 15.59 0.39
C GLU A 375 13.41 15.58 -0.81
N ARG A 376 12.90 15.85 -2.01
CA ARG A 376 13.71 16.04 -3.23
C ARG A 376 14.56 17.32 -3.14
N VAL A 377 13.95 18.45 -2.78
CA VAL A 377 14.62 19.77 -2.80
C VAL A 377 15.61 19.95 -1.64
N GLU A 378 15.33 19.32 -0.50
CA GLU A 378 16.21 19.34 0.67
C GLU A 378 17.20 18.15 0.72
N GLY A 379 17.08 17.18 -0.19
CA GLY A 379 17.97 16.01 -0.25
C GLY A 379 17.74 15.01 0.89
N PHE A 380 16.52 14.92 1.43
CA PHE A 380 16.14 13.89 2.40
C PHE A 380 15.79 12.55 1.74
N ALA A 381 15.54 12.55 0.44
CA ALA A 381 15.39 11.35 -0.39
C ALA A 381 16.51 11.32 -1.43
N THR A 382 17.06 10.13 -1.71
CA THR A 382 18.03 9.97 -2.79
C THR A 382 17.36 10.16 -4.16
N ASP A 383 18.17 10.41 -5.19
CA ASP A 383 17.68 10.53 -6.56
C ASP A 383 16.91 9.30 -7.03
N ALA A 384 17.35 8.11 -6.63
CA ALA A 384 16.65 6.87 -6.96
C ALA A 384 15.28 6.81 -6.27
N GLU A 385 15.20 7.21 -4.99
CA GLU A 385 13.98 7.20 -4.18
C GLU A 385 12.90 8.14 -4.69
N TRP A 386 13.20 9.42 -4.92
CA TRP A 386 12.16 10.35 -5.36
C TRP A 386 11.75 10.11 -6.82
N ARG A 387 12.66 9.65 -7.68
CA ARG A 387 12.32 9.32 -9.09
C ARG A 387 11.35 8.15 -9.19
N ARG A 388 11.58 7.06 -8.43
CA ARG A 388 10.64 5.92 -8.42
C ARG A 388 9.29 6.26 -7.79
N ALA A 389 9.29 7.20 -6.83
CA ALA A 389 8.09 7.57 -6.08
C ALA A 389 6.91 8.05 -6.92
N TYR A 390 7.12 8.68 -8.09
CA TYR A 390 5.99 9.05 -8.95
C TYR A 390 5.14 7.84 -9.35
N SER A 391 5.80 6.74 -9.73
CA SER A 391 5.09 5.51 -10.12
C SER A 391 4.40 4.86 -8.92
N GLU A 392 5.06 4.86 -7.76
CA GLU A 392 4.53 4.30 -6.52
C GLU A 392 3.32 5.09 -6.01
N ILE A 393 3.37 6.42 -6.09
CA ILE A 393 2.25 7.32 -5.76
C ILE A 393 1.07 7.03 -6.68
N ASN A 394 1.29 6.93 -7.99
CA ASN A 394 0.22 6.61 -8.94
C ASN A 394 -0.42 5.26 -8.64
N ARG A 395 0.37 4.22 -8.32
CA ARG A 395 -0.13 2.89 -7.94
C ARG A 395 -0.86 2.89 -6.61
N PHE A 396 -0.40 3.69 -5.66
CA PHE A 396 -1.07 3.88 -4.38
C PHE A 396 -2.44 4.52 -4.58
N GLU A 397 -2.51 5.61 -5.34
CA GLU A 397 -3.75 6.35 -5.61
C GLU A 397 -4.74 5.52 -6.44
N GLU A 398 -4.25 4.78 -7.43
CA GLU A 398 -5.04 3.82 -8.21
C GLU A 398 -5.71 2.79 -7.29
N GLN A 399 -4.99 2.22 -6.33
CA GLN A 399 -5.59 1.27 -5.36
C GLN A 399 -6.65 1.91 -4.46
N LEU A 400 -6.53 3.20 -4.13
CA LEU A 400 -7.56 3.89 -3.37
C LEU A 400 -8.82 4.05 -4.24
N VAL A 401 -8.67 4.59 -5.45
CA VAL A 401 -9.79 4.86 -6.36
C VAL A 401 -10.48 3.58 -6.80
N ASP A 402 -9.73 2.53 -7.13
CA ASP A 402 -10.26 1.20 -7.48
C ASP A 402 -11.10 0.59 -6.35
N SER A 403 -10.82 0.94 -5.09
CA SER A 403 -11.60 0.50 -3.93
C SER A 403 -12.83 1.38 -3.65
N GLY A 404 -13.09 2.40 -4.48
CA GLY A 404 -14.21 3.33 -4.35
C GLY A 404 -13.93 4.55 -3.49
N VAL A 405 -12.67 4.84 -3.14
CA VAL A 405 -12.28 6.06 -2.41
C VAL A 405 -12.36 7.27 -3.35
N ILE A 406 -13.05 8.32 -2.92
CA ILE A 406 -13.06 9.61 -3.63
C ILE A 406 -11.78 10.36 -3.26
N LEU A 407 -10.80 10.38 -4.17
CA LEU A 407 -9.51 11.03 -3.96
C LEU A 407 -9.46 12.39 -4.66
N LEU A 408 -9.29 13.47 -3.88
CA LEU A 408 -9.16 14.83 -4.39
C LEU A 408 -7.83 15.44 -3.95
N LYS A 409 -7.08 15.99 -4.90
CA LYS A 409 -5.75 16.57 -4.68
C LYS A 409 -5.74 18.05 -5.04
N PHE A 410 -5.32 18.89 -4.10
CA PHE A 410 -5.31 20.34 -4.26
C PHE A 410 -3.90 20.88 -4.14
N TRP A 411 -3.46 21.62 -5.15
CA TRP A 411 -2.23 22.42 -5.10
C TRP A 411 -2.58 23.91 -5.00
N LEU A 412 -2.34 24.51 -3.83
CA LEU A 412 -2.57 25.94 -3.63
C LEU A 412 -1.35 26.75 -4.09
N HIS A 413 -1.48 27.42 -5.23
CA HIS A 413 -0.41 28.20 -5.85
C HIS A 413 -0.57 29.70 -5.57
N ILE A 414 0.52 30.38 -5.22
CA ILE A 414 0.56 31.85 -5.07
C ILE A 414 1.79 32.41 -5.77
N SER A 415 1.77 33.69 -6.12
CA SER A 415 2.96 34.35 -6.66
C SER A 415 4.04 34.54 -5.59
N GLN A 416 5.29 34.72 -6.02
CA GLN A 416 6.40 35.05 -5.12
C GLN A 416 6.11 36.34 -4.33
N ASP A 417 5.50 37.34 -4.96
CA ASP A 417 5.18 38.61 -4.31
C ASP A 417 4.11 38.45 -3.22
N GLU A 418 3.04 37.68 -3.51
CA GLU A 418 2.01 37.41 -2.53
C GLU A 418 2.55 36.55 -1.38
N GLN A 419 3.46 35.62 -1.63
CA GLN A 419 4.15 34.88 -0.58
C GLN A 419 4.92 35.83 0.34
N LEU A 420 5.73 36.74 -0.22
CA LEU A 420 6.51 37.70 0.56
C LEU A 420 5.62 38.63 1.39
N LYS A 421 4.54 39.13 0.79
CA LYS A 421 3.53 39.94 1.49
C LYS A 421 2.94 39.17 2.66
N ARG A 422 2.53 37.91 2.45
CA ARG A 422 2.01 37.04 3.53
C ARG A 422 3.04 36.74 4.59
N PHE A 423 4.33 36.71 4.25
CA PHE A 423 5.39 36.50 5.23
C PHE A 423 5.48 37.71 6.17
N LYS A 424 5.64 38.91 5.61
CA LYS A 424 5.65 40.18 6.36
C LYS A 424 4.39 40.36 7.21
N ASP A 425 3.21 40.04 6.66
CA ASP A 425 1.94 40.11 7.40
C ASP A 425 1.91 39.19 8.64
N ARG A 426 2.56 38.01 8.59
CA ARG A 426 2.60 37.08 9.72
C ARG A 426 3.59 37.54 10.80
N GLU A 427 4.70 38.16 10.42
CA GLU A 427 5.66 38.78 11.36
C GLU A 427 5.01 39.93 12.13
N ASN A 428 4.17 40.71 11.44
CA ASN A 428 3.49 41.88 12.02
C ASN A 428 2.30 41.51 12.92
N VAL A 429 1.73 40.31 12.79
CA VAL A 429 0.57 39.88 13.59
C VAL A 429 1.01 38.96 14.73
N PRO A 430 0.89 39.37 16.01
CA PRO A 430 1.47 38.65 17.16
C PRO A 430 1.14 37.16 17.22
N TYR A 431 -0.13 36.80 16.99
CA TYR A 431 -0.59 35.40 17.03
C TYR A 431 -0.30 34.62 15.74
N LYS A 432 0.38 35.19 14.73
CA LYS A 432 0.80 34.49 13.51
C LYS A 432 2.31 34.33 13.40
N ARG A 433 3.09 34.98 14.26
CA ARG A 433 4.56 34.92 14.26
C ARG A 433 5.09 33.49 14.33
N TYR A 434 4.44 32.61 15.09
CA TYR A 434 4.81 31.20 15.19
C TYR A 434 4.70 30.42 13.87
N LYS A 435 4.07 30.99 12.83
CA LYS A 435 3.89 30.37 11.50
C LYS A 435 4.98 30.75 10.50
N ILE A 436 6.04 31.42 10.95
CA ILE A 436 7.22 31.70 10.14
C ILE A 436 8.44 31.22 10.90
N THR A 437 9.26 30.44 10.21
CA THR A 437 10.55 29.95 10.68
C THR A 437 11.65 30.34 9.68
N ASP A 438 12.91 30.20 10.09
CA ASP A 438 14.06 30.37 9.19
C ASP A 438 14.07 29.35 8.04
N GLU A 439 13.32 28.25 8.17
CA GLU A 439 13.11 27.28 7.10
C GLU A 439 12.20 27.84 6.00
N ASP A 440 11.15 28.60 6.35
CA ASP A 440 10.25 29.21 5.35
C ASP A 440 11.00 30.20 4.44
N TRP A 441 11.96 30.95 4.99
CA TRP A 441 12.81 31.87 4.22
C TRP A 441 13.79 31.12 3.31
N ARG A 442 14.43 30.05 3.80
CA ARG A 442 15.30 29.18 2.99
C ARG A 442 14.53 28.50 1.85
N ASN A 443 13.31 28.02 2.11
CA ASN A 443 12.45 27.42 1.08
C ASN A 443 12.12 28.42 -0.04
N ARG A 444 11.92 29.70 0.32
CA ARG A 444 11.69 30.76 -0.65
C ARG A 444 12.90 31.00 -1.56
N GLU A 445 14.12 30.96 -1.04
CA GLU A 445 15.35 31.10 -1.85
C GLU A 445 15.47 29.98 -2.89
N LYS A 446 14.93 28.79 -2.58
CA LYS A 446 14.87 27.63 -3.49
C LYS A 446 13.64 27.61 -4.40
N TRP A 447 13.01 28.75 -4.67
CA TRP A 447 11.82 28.83 -5.52
C TRP A 447 11.98 28.15 -6.89
N PRO A 448 13.11 28.32 -7.63
CA PRO A 448 13.28 27.64 -8.91
C PRO A 448 13.22 26.12 -8.81
N GLN A 449 13.88 25.54 -7.79
CA GLN A 449 13.89 24.09 -7.55
C GLN A 449 12.50 23.57 -7.20
N TYR A 450 11.77 24.30 -6.35
CA TYR A 450 10.38 23.95 -6.04
C TYR A 450 9.49 24.06 -7.28
N LYS A 451 9.63 25.11 -8.10
CA LYS A 451 8.84 25.28 -9.34
C LYS A 451 9.02 24.07 -10.26
N GLU A 452 10.25 23.60 -10.44
CA GLU A 452 10.54 22.40 -11.21
C GLU A 452 9.87 21.15 -10.61
N ALA A 453 10.09 20.91 -9.30
CA ALA A 453 9.55 19.75 -8.60
C ALA A 453 8.00 19.71 -8.63
N ILE A 454 7.34 20.85 -8.47
CA ILE A 454 5.87 20.96 -8.52
C ILE A 454 5.37 20.68 -9.93
N ASN A 455 6.01 21.25 -10.95
CA ASN A 455 5.60 21.03 -12.34
C ASN A 455 5.72 19.54 -12.71
N GLU A 456 6.84 18.91 -12.35
CA GLU A 456 7.05 17.48 -12.60
C GLU A 456 6.06 16.60 -11.82
N MET A 457 5.79 16.94 -10.55
CA MET A 457 4.75 16.29 -9.76
C MET A 457 3.40 16.32 -10.46
N VAL A 458 2.93 17.50 -10.89
CA VAL A 458 1.64 17.64 -11.57
C VAL A 458 1.61 16.83 -12.86
N VAL A 459 2.65 16.94 -13.70
CA VAL A 459 2.72 16.23 -14.99
C VAL A 459 2.72 14.71 -14.81
N ARG A 460 3.47 14.19 -13.82
CA ARG A 460 3.64 12.74 -13.64
C ARG A 460 2.55 12.08 -12.81
N THR A 461 1.77 12.85 -12.04
CA THR A 461 0.79 12.29 -11.09
C THR A 461 -0.62 12.84 -11.24
N SER A 462 -0.87 13.78 -12.16
CA SER A 462 -2.24 14.16 -12.53
C SER A 462 -2.83 13.12 -13.49
N THR A 463 -3.22 11.97 -12.96
CA THR A 463 -3.81 10.88 -13.75
C THR A 463 -5.29 11.11 -14.00
N ARG A 464 -5.90 10.34 -14.92
CA ARG A 464 -7.34 10.41 -15.20
C ARG A 464 -8.21 10.18 -13.96
N HIS A 465 -7.78 9.28 -13.08
CA HIS A 465 -8.54 8.84 -11.91
C HIS A 465 -8.20 9.62 -10.64
N ALA A 466 -7.07 10.34 -10.63
CA ALA A 466 -6.64 11.20 -9.53
C ALA A 466 -5.98 12.47 -10.10
N ALA A 467 -6.79 13.38 -10.64
CA ALA A 467 -6.30 14.62 -11.21
C ALA A 467 -5.89 15.64 -10.13
N TRP A 468 -4.90 16.47 -10.45
CA TRP A 468 -4.56 17.63 -9.61
C TRP A 468 -5.51 18.80 -9.87
N THR A 469 -6.09 19.34 -8.80
CA THR A 469 -6.78 20.63 -8.84
C THR A 469 -5.78 21.73 -8.48
N LEU A 470 -5.33 22.49 -9.47
CA LEU A 470 -4.54 23.68 -9.24
C LEU A 470 -5.43 24.82 -8.79
N VAL A 471 -5.12 25.43 -7.65
CA VAL A 471 -5.93 26.46 -7.02
C VAL A 471 -5.16 27.78 -7.02
N GLU A 472 -5.75 28.80 -7.65
CA GLU A 472 -5.26 30.17 -7.67
C GLU A 472 -5.42 30.76 -6.28
N GLY A 473 -4.33 30.76 -5.54
CA GLY A 473 -4.29 30.98 -4.09
C GLY A 473 -4.09 32.43 -3.68
N ASN A 474 -3.87 33.36 -4.63
CA ASN A 474 -3.53 34.76 -4.33
C ASN A 474 -4.65 35.43 -3.52
N ASP A 475 -5.90 35.28 -3.96
CA ASP A 475 -7.07 35.65 -3.17
C ASP A 475 -7.59 34.47 -2.35
N LYS A 476 -7.59 34.62 -1.02
CA LYS A 476 -8.01 33.53 -0.09
C LYS A 476 -9.51 33.20 -0.20
N PRO A 477 -10.43 34.17 -0.26
CA PRO A 477 -11.85 33.92 -0.55
C PRO A 477 -12.06 33.06 -1.79
N TYR A 478 -11.49 33.46 -2.93
CA TYR A 478 -11.60 32.73 -4.19
C TYR A 478 -11.09 31.29 -4.06
N ALA A 479 -9.86 31.11 -3.56
CA ALA A 479 -9.23 29.80 -3.38
C ALA A 479 -10.09 28.83 -2.53
N ARG A 480 -10.68 29.34 -1.45
CA ARG A 480 -11.56 28.53 -0.57
C ARG A 480 -12.82 28.08 -1.30
N ILE A 481 -13.46 28.98 -2.05
CA ILE A 481 -14.67 28.66 -2.80
C ILE A 481 -14.37 27.66 -3.91
N LYS A 482 -13.25 27.82 -4.64
CA LYS A 482 -12.82 26.85 -5.66
C LYS A 482 -12.68 25.45 -5.06
N VAL A 483 -11.95 25.32 -3.95
CA VAL A 483 -11.79 24.04 -3.23
C VAL A 483 -13.14 23.43 -2.83
N LEU A 484 -14.02 24.22 -2.19
CA LEU A 484 -15.33 23.71 -1.74
C LEU A 484 -16.22 23.30 -2.93
N ARG A 485 -16.23 24.05 -4.03
CA ARG A 485 -16.95 23.70 -5.26
C ARG A 485 -16.45 22.40 -5.86
N THR A 486 -15.12 22.21 -5.94
CA THR A 486 -14.53 20.97 -6.44
C THR A 486 -14.92 19.77 -5.58
N ILE A 487 -14.94 19.93 -4.25
CA ILE A 487 -15.38 18.88 -3.32
C ILE A 487 -16.86 18.56 -3.55
N CYS A 488 -17.74 19.56 -3.60
CA CYS A 488 -19.17 19.33 -3.87
C CYS A 488 -19.37 18.59 -5.19
N ALA A 489 -18.76 19.07 -6.28
CA ALA A 489 -18.91 18.47 -7.60
C ALA A 489 -18.51 16.99 -7.62
N ALA A 490 -17.32 16.68 -7.08
CA ALA A 490 -16.82 15.31 -7.05
C ALA A 490 -17.63 14.39 -6.13
N LEU A 491 -18.06 14.88 -4.96
CA LEU A 491 -18.94 14.11 -4.07
C LEU A 491 -20.30 13.86 -4.72
N THR A 492 -20.90 14.86 -5.35
CA THR A 492 -22.18 14.71 -6.05
C THR A 492 -22.07 13.67 -7.16
N GLU A 493 -21.07 13.80 -8.04
CA GLU A 493 -20.82 12.85 -9.13
C GLU A 493 -20.64 11.41 -8.60
N ALA A 494 -19.80 11.23 -7.59
CA ALA A 494 -19.53 9.91 -7.02
C ALA A 494 -20.72 9.30 -6.26
N LEU A 495 -21.60 10.12 -5.70
CA LEU A 495 -22.80 9.67 -4.95
C LEU A 495 -24.03 9.46 -5.83
N GLU A 496 -24.03 10.02 -7.04
CA GLU A 496 -25.07 9.81 -8.06
C GLU A 496 -24.70 8.69 -9.04
N GLY A 497 -23.41 8.43 -9.22
CA GLY A 497 -22.90 7.32 -10.03
C GLY A 497 -23.18 5.92 -9.44
N GLU A 498 -22.76 4.89 -10.19
CA GLU A 498 -22.89 3.49 -9.76
C GLU A 498 -22.24 3.25 -8.39
N GLN A 499 -22.87 2.39 -7.58
CA GLN A 499 -22.37 2.00 -6.25
C GLN A 499 -20.90 1.55 -6.34
N PRO A 500 -20.08 1.89 -5.32
CA PRO A 500 -18.67 1.56 -5.38
C PRO A 500 -18.56 0.04 -5.38
N PRO A 501 -17.48 -0.52 -5.94
CA PRO A 501 -17.15 -1.87 -5.59
C PRO A 501 -16.98 -1.95 -4.06
N PRO A 502 -17.38 -3.06 -3.42
CA PRO A 502 -17.26 -3.20 -1.98
C PRO A 502 -15.80 -3.02 -1.53
N ALA A 503 -15.57 -2.32 -0.41
CA ALA A 503 -14.22 -2.12 0.12
C ALA A 503 -13.47 -3.47 0.26
N GLY A 504 -12.20 -3.52 -0.13
CA GLY A 504 -11.46 -4.77 -0.31
C GLY A 504 -11.66 -5.42 -1.69
N TYR A 505 -12.27 -4.72 -2.64
CA TYR A 505 -12.46 -5.15 -4.02
C TYR A 505 -11.15 -5.63 -4.65
N LEU A 506 -11.31 -6.71 -5.39
CA LEU A 506 -10.31 -7.25 -6.28
C LEU A 506 -10.83 -7.04 -7.70
N PRO A 507 -10.00 -6.54 -8.65
CA PRO A 507 -10.37 -6.60 -10.05
C PRO A 507 -10.70 -8.03 -10.48
N CYS A 508 -10.10 -9.02 -9.80
CA CYS A 508 -10.46 -10.43 -9.91
C CYS A 508 -11.75 -10.82 -9.14
N GLY A 509 -12.82 -10.04 -9.25
CA GLY A 509 -14.18 -10.49 -8.93
C GLY A 509 -15.18 -9.38 -8.61
N GLU A 510 -16.27 -9.32 -9.38
CA GLU A 510 -17.38 -8.35 -9.21
C GLU A 510 -18.18 -8.52 -7.92
N ARG A 511 -18.04 -9.63 -7.19
CA ARG A 511 -18.86 -9.94 -6.01
C ARG A 511 -18.02 -10.55 -4.89
N ARG A 512 -17.98 -9.87 -3.75
CA ARG A 512 -17.66 -10.52 -2.47
C ARG A 512 -18.69 -11.63 -2.25
N PRO A 513 -18.30 -12.86 -1.88
CA PRO A 513 -19.29 -13.83 -1.41
C PRO A 513 -20.05 -13.19 -0.23
N GLN A 514 -21.38 -13.24 -0.26
CA GLN A 514 -22.19 -12.83 0.90
C GLN A 514 -21.73 -13.67 2.11
N PRO A 515 -21.64 -13.08 3.31
CA PRO A 515 -21.35 -13.87 4.50
C PRO A 515 -22.36 -15.01 4.56
N ALA A 516 -21.87 -16.25 4.69
CA ALA A 516 -22.72 -17.41 4.82
C ALA A 516 -23.76 -17.10 5.91
N GLU A 517 -25.05 -17.16 5.55
CA GLU A 517 -26.11 -17.09 6.55
C GLU A 517 -25.75 -18.10 7.63
N THR A 518 -25.60 -17.61 8.86
CA THR A 518 -25.41 -18.47 10.01
C THR A 518 -26.56 -19.46 9.96
N ALA A 519 -26.25 -20.73 9.67
CA ALA A 519 -27.23 -21.78 9.59
C ALA A 519 -28.03 -21.74 10.88
N THR A 520 -29.26 -21.22 10.79
CA THR A 520 -30.20 -21.21 11.89
C THR A 520 -30.33 -22.64 12.34
N ALA A 521 -29.84 -22.91 13.55
CA ALA A 521 -29.95 -24.19 14.19
C ALA A 521 -31.43 -24.60 14.14
N GLY A 522 -31.73 -25.62 13.32
CA GLY A 522 -33.05 -26.22 13.27
C GLY A 522 -33.43 -26.67 14.67
N LYS A 523 -34.40 -25.99 15.27
CA LYS A 523 -35.18 -26.56 16.36
C LYS A 523 -35.87 -27.80 15.82
N LYS A 524 -35.36 -28.97 16.21
CA LYS A 524 -36.16 -30.19 16.23
C LYS A 524 -37.15 -30.03 17.38
N ASP A 525 -38.38 -29.71 17.05
CA ASP A 525 -39.50 -29.94 17.96
C ASP A 525 -39.82 -31.45 17.96
N LYS A 526 -40.01 -31.97 19.17
CA LYS A 526 -40.45 -33.33 19.48
C LYS A 526 -41.94 -33.48 19.23
#